data_AF-A0A3Q9BQN0-F1
#
_entry.id   AF-A0A3Q9BQN0-F1
#
_cell.length_a   1.000
_cell.length_b   1.000
_cell.length_c   1.000
_cell.angle_alpha   90.00
_cell.angle_beta   90.00
_cell.angle_gamma   90.00
#
_symmetry.space_group_name_H-M   'P 1'
#
loop_
_entity.id
_entity.type
_entity.pdbx_description
1 polymer ?
#
loop_
_entity_poly.entity_id
_entity_poly.type
_entity_poly.pdbx_seq_one_letter_code
_entity_poly.pdbx_strand_id
1 'polypeptide(L)'
;MNDIDGNEVEVGDIVRVLSINEDLLKNCLTDVERPHHEAMINNEYRIDEIVESGMKVSVSIQWEEPDGVGIGGLYMFPNEFRLVKKCSRENT
;
A
#
# COMPACT_ATOMS: atom_id res chain seq x y z
N MET A 1 -13.43 6.62 1.83
CA MET A 1 -12.10 7.25 2.07
C MET A 1 -11.67 7.90 0.77
N ASN A 2 -10.87 8.98 0.80
CA ASN A 2 -10.33 9.61 -0.40
C ASN A 2 -8.79 9.56 -0.41
N ASP A 3 -8.19 9.56 -1.60
CA ASP A 3 -6.74 9.72 -1.80
C ASP A 3 -6.29 11.18 -1.67
N ILE A 4 -5.01 11.45 -1.96
CA ILE A 4 -4.40 12.79 -1.88
C ILE A 4 -5.06 13.84 -2.79
N ASP A 5 -5.69 13.43 -3.89
CA ASP A 5 -6.32 14.34 -4.86
C ASP A 5 -7.85 14.44 -4.62
N GLY A 6 -8.37 13.77 -3.58
CA GLY A 6 -9.79 13.77 -3.24
C GLY A 6 -10.62 12.71 -3.97
N ASN A 7 -10.00 11.76 -4.67
CA ASN A 7 -10.71 10.65 -5.31
C ASN A 7 -11.13 9.62 -4.27
N GLU A 8 -12.40 9.24 -4.27
CA GLU A 8 -12.87 8.14 -3.43
C GLU A 8 -12.18 6.83 -3.82
N VAL A 9 -11.78 6.03 -2.84
CA VAL A 9 -11.18 4.70 -3.04
C VAL A 9 -12.01 3.61 -2.37
N GLU A 10 -12.01 2.43 -3.00
CA GLU A 10 -12.66 1.22 -2.51
C GLU A 10 -11.65 0.05 -2.46
N VAL A 11 -12.00 -1.00 -1.70
CA VAL A 11 -11.24 -2.26 -1.70
C VAL A 11 -11.16 -2.82 -3.12
N GLY A 12 -9.95 -3.22 -3.53
CA GLY A 12 -9.66 -3.72 -4.87
C GLY A 12 -9.24 -2.66 -5.89
N ASP A 13 -9.36 -1.37 -5.58
CA ASP A 13 -8.77 -0.32 -6.40
C ASP A 13 -7.23 -0.46 -6.43
N ILE A 14 -6.60 0.00 -7.51
CA ILE A 14 -5.14 0.08 -7.64
C ILE A 14 -4.71 1.49 -7.30
N VAL A 15 -3.78 1.60 -6.34
CA VAL A 15 -3.18 2.86 -5.90
C VAL A 15 -1.68 2.84 -6.11
N ARG A 16 -1.10 4.02 -6.35
CA ARG A 16 0.34 4.23 -6.34
C ARG A 16 0.77 4.74 -4.98
N VAL A 17 1.78 4.12 -4.38
CA VAL A 17 2.41 4.60 -3.14
C VAL A 17 3.23 5.84 -3.48
N LEU A 18 3.03 6.93 -2.76
CA LEU A 18 3.76 8.20 -2.97
C LEU A 18 4.87 8.38 -1.94
N SER A 19 4.60 7.98 -0.70
CA SER A 19 5.53 8.07 0.41
C SER A 19 5.20 7.01 1.44
N ILE A 20 6.18 6.71 2.28
CA ILE A 20 6.00 5.86 3.46
C ILE A 20 6.45 6.69 4.65
N ASN A 21 5.72 6.59 5.76
CA ASN A 21 6.11 7.19 7.01
C ASN A 21 7.59 6.90 7.34
N GLU A 22 8.41 7.95 7.49
CA GLU A 22 9.85 7.79 7.74
C GLU A 22 10.17 7.07 9.06
N ASP A 23 9.31 7.22 10.08
CA ASP A 23 9.48 6.55 11.36
C ASP A 23 9.31 5.03 11.20
N LEU A 24 8.36 4.60 10.37
CA LEU A 24 8.19 3.19 10.00
C LEU A 24 9.47 2.65 9.36
N LEU A 25 9.99 3.35 8.34
CA LEU A 25 11.18 2.92 7.60
C LEU A 25 12.43 2.83 8.50
N LYS A 26 12.61 3.81 9.40
CA LYS A 26 13.83 3.93 10.22
C LYS A 26 13.79 3.08 11.49
N ASN A 27 12.63 3.02 12.15
CA ASN A 27 12.53 2.51 13.52
C ASN A 27 11.70 1.23 13.66
N CYS A 28 10.89 0.87 12.65
CA CYS A 28 10.02 -0.31 12.73
C CYS A 28 10.47 -1.46 11.82
N LEU A 29 11.06 -1.15 10.66
CA LEU A 29 11.49 -2.18 9.71
C LEU A 29 12.92 -2.63 9.99
N THR A 30 13.13 -3.95 9.89
CA THR A 30 14.46 -4.55 9.90
C THR A 30 15.25 -4.15 8.65
N ASP A 31 16.57 -4.34 8.68
CA ASP A 31 17.43 -4.06 7.51
C ASP A 31 17.13 -4.97 6.31
N VAL A 32 16.45 -6.11 6.53
CA VAL A 32 15.99 -7.01 5.47
C VAL A 32 14.69 -6.49 4.85
N GLU A 33 13.73 -6.06 5.66
CA GLU A 33 12.42 -5.61 5.17
C GLU A 33 12.44 -4.21 4.56
N ARG A 34 13.31 -3.32 5.09
CA ARG A 34 13.34 -1.90 4.70
C ARG A 34 13.50 -1.69 3.19
N PRO A 35 14.45 -2.34 2.49
CA PRO A 35 14.59 -2.16 1.04
C PRO A 35 13.34 -2.57 0.25
N HIS A 36 12.62 -3.60 0.70
CA HIS A 36 11.40 -4.05 0.04
C HIS A 36 10.25 -3.05 0.20
N HIS A 37 10.15 -2.41 1.37
CA HIS A 37 9.17 -1.35 1.59
C HIS A 37 9.56 -0.06 0.87
N GLU A 38 10.83 0.34 0.89
CA GLU A 38 11.33 1.50 0.11
C GLU A 38 11.04 1.33 -1.39
N ALA A 39 11.20 0.11 -1.92
CA ALA A 39 10.88 -0.20 -3.30
C ALA A 39 9.38 -0.07 -3.63
N MET A 40 8.48 0.01 -2.65
CA MET A 40 7.06 0.26 -2.90
C MET A 40 6.79 1.68 -3.38
N ILE A 41 7.63 2.64 -3.02
CA ILE A 41 7.45 4.05 -3.39
C ILE A 41 7.45 4.18 -4.91
N ASN A 42 6.44 4.87 -5.45
CA ASN A 42 6.10 5.02 -6.86
C ASN A 42 5.62 3.76 -7.60
N ASN A 43 5.46 2.63 -6.92
CA ASN A 43 4.85 1.41 -7.47
C ASN A 43 3.36 1.30 -7.14
N GLU A 44 2.69 0.42 -7.87
CA GLU A 44 1.24 0.26 -7.88
C GLU A 44 0.82 -1.02 -7.15
N TYR A 45 -0.15 -0.89 -6.25
CA TYR A 45 -0.63 -1.98 -5.41
C TYR A 45 -2.15 -1.94 -5.32
N ARG A 46 -2.74 -3.14 -5.17
CA ARG A 46 -4.16 -3.30 -4.94
C ARG A 46 -4.47 -3.03 -3.47
N ILE A 47 -5.53 -2.27 -3.19
CA ILE A 47 -6.06 -2.12 -1.83
C ILE A 47 -6.65 -3.46 -1.39
N ASP A 48 -6.14 -4.00 -0.28
CA ASP A 48 -6.64 -5.23 0.33
C ASP A 48 -7.80 -4.93 1.28
N GLU A 49 -7.67 -3.89 2.11
CA GLU A 49 -8.67 -3.51 3.10
C GLU A 49 -8.66 -1.99 3.35
N ILE A 50 -9.79 -1.46 3.83
CA ILE A 50 -9.90 -0.12 4.41
C ILE A 50 -10.06 -0.29 5.93
N VAL A 51 -9.06 0.12 6.69
CA VAL A 51 -8.94 -0.15 8.13
C VAL A 51 -9.13 1.12 8.97
N GLU A 52 -9.11 0.97 10.30
CA GLU A 52 -9.22 2.06 11.27
C GLU A 52 -10.43 2.98 10.97
N SER A 53 -11.61 2.39 10.79
CA SER A 53 -12.85 3.13 10.50
C SER A 53 -12.77 4.02 9.25
N GLY A 54 -11.95 3.66 8.25
CA GLY A 54 -11.82 4.43 7.02
C GLY A 54 -10.69 5.45 7.02
N MET A 55 -9.74 5.34 7.97
CA MET A 55 -8.60 6.25 8.08
C MET A 55 -7.33 5.78 7.37
N LYS A 56 -7.19 4.47 7.09
CA LYS A 56 -6.07 3.93 6.30
C LYS A 56 -6.53 2.89 5.28
N VAL A 57 -5.74 2.70 4.23
CA VAL A 57 -5.80 1.52 3.36
C VAL A 57 -4.68 0.55 3.71
N SER A 58 -4.89 -0.74 3.50
CA SER A 58 -3.82 -1.74 3.50
C SER A 58 -3.47 -2.18 2.09
N VAL A 59 -2.18 -2.42 1.85
CA VAL A 59 -1.66 -3.06 0.64
C VAL A 59 -0.62 -4.10 1.03
N SER A 60 -0.56 -5.19 0.27
CA SER A 60 0.38 -6.29 0.49
C SER A 60 1.51 -6.29 -0.51
N ILE A 61 2.69 -6.75 -0.07
CA ILE A 61 3.84 -7.02 -0.92
C ILE A 61 4.36 -8.43 -0.69
N GLN A 62 4.97 -8.97 -1.74
CA GLN A 62 5.70 -10.22 -1.69
C GLN A 62 7.05 -10.03 -2.36
N TRP A 63 8.08 -10.67 -1.82
CA TRP A 63 9.41 -10.69 -2.40
C TRP A 63 10.04 -12.07 -2.26
N GLU A 64 11.00 -12.36 -3.15
CA GLU A 64 11.73 -13.63 -3.13
C GLU A 64 12.84 -13.57 -2.08
N GLU A 65 12.98 -14.64 -1.31
CA GLU A 65 14.07 -14.87 -0.36
C GLU A 65 14.82 -16.17 -0.73
N PRO A 66 16.10 -16.33 -0.36
CA PRO A 66 16.86 -17.53 -0.68
C PRO A 66 16.24 -18.85 -0.18
N ASP A 67 15.46 -18.79 0.90
CA ASP A 67 14.81 -19.93 1.55
C ASP A 67 13.27 -19.88 1.49
N GLY A 68 12.68 -18.93 0.75
CA GLY A 68 11.23 -18.84 0.66
C GLY A 68 10.70 -17.55 0.03
N VAL A 69 9.54 -17.10 0.53
CA VAL A 69 8.87 -15.88 0.10
C VAL A 69 8.66 -15.01 1.32
N GLY A 70 9.16 -13.78 1.25
CA GLY A 70 8.83 -12.74 2.20
C GLY A 70 7.45 -12.16 1.88
N ILE A 71 6.65 -11.93 2.91
CA ILE A 71 5.34 -11.30 2.81
C ILE A 71 5.32 -10.13 3.77
N GLY A 72 4.87 -8.98 3.29
CA GLY A 72 4.72 -7.78 4.08
C GLY A 72 3.54 -6.94 3.59
N GLY A 73 3.44 -5.73 4.12
CA GLY A 73 2.38 -4.82 3.73
C GLY A 73 2.52 -3.47 4.40
N LEU A 74 1.72 -2.52 3.92
CA LEU A 74 1.68 -1.16 4.43
C LEU A 74 0.26 -0.77 4.76
N TYR A 75 0.11 -0.06 5.88
CA TYR A 75 -1.07 0.75 6.16
C TYR A 75 -0.75 2.19 5.79
N MET A 76 -1.55 2.77 4.89
CA MET A 76 -1.30 4.09 4.32
C MET A 76 -2.44 5.06 4.61
N PHE A 77 -2.09 6.27 5.01
CA PHE A 77 -3.01 7.41 5.10
C PHE A 77 -3.32 7.99 3.71
N PRO A 78 -4.44 8.72 3.54
CA PRO A 78 -4.82 9.39 2.29
C PRO A 78 -3.71 10.16 1.57
N ASN A 79 -2.80 10.81 2.30
CA ASN A 79 -1.71 11.61 1.72
C ASN A 79 -0.51 10.76 1.25
N GLU A 80 -0.51 9.46 1.49
CA GLU A 80 0.60 8.55 1.16
C GLU A 80 0.38 7.78 -0.14
N PHE A 81 -0.79 7.92 -0.77
CA PHE A 81 -1.11 7.22 -2.01
C PHE A 81 -1.98 8.04 -2.97
N ARG A 82 -2.05 7.60 -4.22
CA ARG A 82 -2.90 8.15 -5.28
C ARG A 82 -3.63 7.03 -6.00
N LEU A 83 -4.92 7.20 -6.26
CA LEU A 83 -5.71 6.28 -7.07
C LEU A 83 -5.19 6.26 -8.51
N VAL A 84 -4.93 5.06 -9.03
CA VAL A 84 -4.50 4.83 -10.42
C VAL A 84 -5.62 4.20 -11.24
N LYS A 85 -6.31 3.21 -10.67
CA LYS A 85 -7.35 2.46 -11.39
C LYS A 85 -8.44 1.99 -10.45
N LYS A 86 -9.69 2.22 -10.84
CA LYS A 86 -10.86 1.65 -10.17
C LYS A 86 -10.95 0.14 -10.38
N CYS A 87 -11.33 -0.59 -9.34
CA CYS A 87 -11.74 -1.97 -9.46
C CYS A 87 -12.94 -2.02 -10.39
N SER A 88 -12.78 -2.64 -11.56
CA SER A 88 -13.90 -2.89 -12.45
C SER A 88 -14.88 -3.82 -11.72
N ARG A 89 -16.06 -3.33 -11.35
CA ARG A 89 -17.19 -4.22 -11.08
C ARG A 89 -17.61 -4.78 -12.43
N GLU A 90 -17.14 -5.97 -12.78
CA GLU A 90 -17.81 -6.73 -13.83
C GLU A 90 -19.22 -7.01 -13.29
N ASN A 91 -20.21 -6.29 -13.83
CA ASN A 91 -21.62 -6.59 -13.61
C ASN A 91 -21.84 -8.02 -14.11
N THR A 92 -21.91 -8.98 -13.18
CA THR A 92 -22.35 -10.35 -13.45
C THR A 92 -23.80 -10.49 -13.06
#